data_AF-A0ABD3C9N3-F1
#
_entry.id   AF-A0ABD3C9N3-F1
#
_cell.length_a   1.000
_cell.length_b   1.000
_cell.length_c   1.000
_cell.angle_alpha   90.00
_cell.angle_beta   90.00
_cell.angle_gamma   90.00
#
_symmetry.space_group_name_H-M   'P 1'
#
loop_
_entity.id
_entity.type
_entity.pdbx_description
1 polymer ?
#
loop_
_entity_poly.entity_id
_entity_poly.type
_entity_poly.pdbx_seq_one_letter_code
_entity_poly.pdbx_strand_id
1 'polypeptide(L)'
;MSGVIKSIVLLHGNGGPGTIMQTNFHDVAGEPVKSAKHKIDALDIEKGNSKYTIIEGAWLGDKIESIVYEVKFEELGNGGCLIKITS
;
A
#
# COMPACT_ATOMS: atom_id res chain seq x y z
N MET A 1 0.14 9.71 11.77
CA MET A 1 -0.94 8.99 11.05
C MET A 1 -1.94 8.27 11.98
N SER A 2 -2.01 8.59 13.28
CA SER A 2 -2.90 7.89 14.24
C SER A 2 -4.39 8.25 14.11
N GLY A 3 -4.77 9.17 13.21
CA GLY A 3 -6.16 9.60 13.04
C GLY A 3 -6.98 8.82 12.01
N VAL A 4 -6.35 7.95 11.21
CA VAL A 4 -7.01 7.29 10.05
C VAL A 4 -6.81 5.78 10.09
N ILE A 5 -5.59 5.31 10.34
CA ILE A 5 -5.26 3.88 10.39
C ILE A 5 -5.42 3.38 11.83
N LYS A 6 -6.32 2.41 12.02
CA LYS A 6 -6.57 1.73 13.30
C LYS A 6 -5.56 0.62 13.58
N SER A 7 -5.27 -0.20 12.56
CA SER A 7 -4.26 -1.26 12.66
C SER A 7 -3.80 -1.73 11.28
N ILE A 8 -2.63 -2.37 11.22
CA ILE A 8 -2.16 -3.11 10.05
C ILE A 8 -1.90 -4.54 10.49
N VAL A 9 -2.43 -5.51 9.75
CA VAL A 9 -2.33 -6.94 10.06
C VAL A 9 -1.65 -7.65 8.90
N LEU A 10 -0.60 -8.43 9.20
CA LEU A 10 0.00 -9.37 8.26
C LEU A 10 -0.90 -10.60 8.16
N LEU A 11 -1.55 -10.81 7.01
CA LEU A 11 -2.43 -11.95 6.78
C LEU A 11 -1.67 -13.17 6.26
N HIS A 12 -0.69 -12.94 5.40
CA HIS A 12 0.11 -13.99 4.78
C HIS A 12 1.48 -13.45 4.37
N GLY A 13 2.51 -14.31 4.41
CA GLY A 13 3.87 -13.99 3.97
C GLY A 13 4.78 -13.54 5.11
N ASN A 14 5.89 -12.89 4.72
CA ASN A 14 7.02 -12.59 5.60
C ASN A 14 7.51 -11.13 5.48
N GLY A 15 6.77 -10.28 4.77
CA GLY A 15 7.16 -8.89 4.46
C GLY A 15 7.79 -8.69 3.08
N GLY A 16 8.10 -9.77 2.34
CA GLY A 16 8.61 -9.70 0.96
C GLY A 16 7.53 -9.87 -0.12
N PRO A 17 7.93 -10.02 -1.39
CA PRO A 17 7.01 -10.32 -2.50
C PRO A 17 6.07 -11.50 -2.20
N GLY A 18 4.79 -11.36 -2.53
CA GLY A 18 3.71 -12.29 -2.21
C GLY A 18 3.04 -12.04 -0.86
N THR A 19 3.60 -11.17 0.00
CA THR A 19 3.00 -10.82 1.29
C THR A 19 1.68 -10.10 1.12
N ILE A 20 0.68 -10.49 1.93
CA ILE A 20 -0.63 -9.85 1.98
C ILE A 20 -0.80 -9.18 3.34
N MET A 21 -1.07 -7.88 3.33
CA MET A 21 -1.34 -7.07 4.51
C MET A 21 -2.74 -6.47 4.42
N GLN A 22 -3.43 -6.39 5.56
CA GLN A 22 -4.70 -5.69 5.67
C GLN A 22 -4.52 -4.45 6.53
N THR A 23 -4.87 -3.30 5.96
CA THR A 23 -4.99 -2.04 6.69
C THR A 23 -6.43 -1.92 7.16
N ASN A 24 -6.64 -1.74 8.46
CA ASN A 24 -7.95 -1.43 9.04
C ASN A 24 -7.99 0.05 9.39
N PHE A 25 -9.06 0.72 8.97
CA PHE A 25 -9.24 2.15 9.21
C PHE A 25 -10.15 2.38 10.41
N HIS A 26 -10.06 3.57 11.01
CA HIS A 26 -11.05 3.99 11.99
C HIS A 26 -12.41 4.21 11.30
N ASP A 27 -13.50 3.89 12.00
CA ASP A 27 -14.83 4.19 11.48
C ASP A 27 -15.01 5.72 11.41
N VAL A 28 -15.08 6.24 10.19
CA VAL A 28 -15.38 7.64 9.91
C VAL A 28 -16.77 7.70 9.29
N ALA A 29 -17.67 8.49 9.88
CA ALA A 29 -19.03 8.63 9.37
C ALA A 29 -19.02 9.12 7.92
N GLY A 30 -19.62 8.35 7.01
CA GLY A 30 -19.67 8.65 5.57
C GLY A 30 -18.59 8.00 4.71
N GLU A 31 -17.58 7.34 5.31
CA GLU A 31 -16.54 6.63 4.57
C GLU A 31 -16.89 5.14 4.41
N PRO A 32 -16.97 4.61 3.17
CA PRO A 32 -17.28 3.20 2.94
C PRO A 32 -16.09 2.27 3.25
N VAL A 33 -14.87 2.82 3.37
CA VAL A 33 -13.63 2.05 3.51
C VAL A 33 -13.40 1.65 4.97
N LYS A 34 -13.75 0.40 5.32
CA LYS A 34 -13.42 -0.20 6.63
C LYS A 34 -12.02 -0.82 6.66
N SER A 35 -11.61 -1.40 5.53
CA SER A 35 -10.32 -2.06 5.37
C SER A 35 -9.90 -2.09 3.91
N ALA A 36 -8.60 -2.27 3.69
CA ALA A 36 -8.03 -2.55 2.39
C ALA A 36 -6.98 -3.66 2.50
N LYS A 37 -6.94 -4.58 1.53
CA LYS A 37 -5.88 -5.58 1.42
C LYS A 37 -4.91 -5.19 0.32
N HIS A 38 -3.64 -5.27 0.69
CA HIS A 38 -2.51 -4.94 -0.16
C HIS A 38 -1.64 -6.17 -0.31
N LYS A 39 -1.20 -6.45 -1.53
CA LYS A 39 -0.21 -7.46 -1.84
C LYS A 39 1.10 -6.78 -2.23
N ILE A 40 2.22 -7.21 -1.66
CA ILE A 40 3.55 -6.77 -2.11
C ILE A 40 3.89 -7.61 -3.34
N ASP A 41 4.05 -6.98 -4.50
CA ASP A 41 4.41 -7.68 -5.75
C ASP A 41 5.91 -7.70 -5.97
N ALA A 42 6.58 -6.60 -5.62
CA ALA A 42 8.04 -6.50 -5.67
C ALA A 42 8.54 -5.56 -4.59
N LEU A 43 9.71 -5.86 -4.05
CA LEU A 43 10.44 -5.00 -3.12
C LEU A 43 11.94 -5.12 -3.46
N ASP A 44 12.51 -4.05 -3.99
CA ASP A 44 13.93 -3.93 -4.31
C ASP A 44 14.50 -2.83 -3.40
N ILE A 45 15.07 -3.27 -2.28
CA ILE A 45 15.61 -2.37 -1.24
C ILE A 45 16.85 -1.65 -1.77
N GLU A 46 17.67 -2.31 -2.60
CA GLU A 46 18.91 -1.75 -3.14
C GLU A 46 18.63 -0.63 -4.15
N LYS A 47 17.61 -0.79 -5.00
CA LYS A 47 17.21 0.23 -5.97
C LYS A 47 16.15 1.20 -5.47
N GLY A 48 15.71 1.05 -4.22
CA GLY A 48 14.64 1.87 -3.65
C GLY A 48 13.34 1.78 -4.45
N ASN A 49 12.93 0.58 -4.88
CA ASN A 49 11.69 0.38 -5.63
C ASN A 49 10.77 -0.58 -4.89
N SER A 50 9.48 -0.29 -4.91
CA SER A 50 8.44 -1.18 -4.40
C SER A 50 7.25 -1.18 -5.34
N LYS A 51 6.61 -2.34 -5.46
CA LYS A 51 5.37 -2.50 -6.21
C LYS A 51 4.36 -3.22 -5.33
N TYR A 52 3.16 -2.68 -5.23
CA TYR A 52 2.09 -3.31 -4.46
C TYR A 52 0.75 -3.15 -5.17
N THR A 53 -0.13 -4.12 -4.95
CA THR A 53 -1.47 -4.16 -5.54
C THR A 53 -2.51 -4.09 -4.44
N ILE A 54 -3.48 -3.19 -4.56
CA ILE A 54 -4.71 -3.22 -3.78
C ILE A 54 -5.63 -4.27 -4.41
N ILE A 55 -5.86 -5.36 -3.66
CA ILE A 55 -6.65 -6.52 -4.12
C ILE A 55 -8.03 -6.57 -3.47
N GLU A 56 -8.26 -5.79 -2.40
CA GLU A 56 -9.56 -5.66 -1.75
C GLU A 56 -9.66 -4.28 -1.10
N GLY A 57 -10.86 -3.69 -1.11
CA GLY A 57 -11.16 -2.42 -0.43
C GLY A 57 -12.27 -1.65 -1.14
N ALA A 58 -12.95 -0.75 -0.43
CA ALA A 58 -14.16 -0.10 -0.97
C ALA A 58 -13.88 0.80 -2.21
N TRP A 59 -12.63 1.21 -2.42
CA TRP A 59 -12.18 1.95 -3.61
C TRP A 59 -12.24 1.15 -4.92
N LEU A 60 -12.19 -0.19 -4.85
CA LEU A 60 -12.29 -1.03 -6.04
C LEU A 60 -13.73 -1.04 -6.60
N GLY A 61 -14.72 -0.95 -5.70
CA GLY A 61 -16.13 -1.11 -6.04
C GLY A 61 -16.38 -2.41 -6.82
N ASP A 62 -17.36 -2.38 -7.73
CA ASP A 62 -17.74 -3.57 -8.53
C ASP A 62 -17.02 -3.64 -9.89
N LYS A 63 -16.29 -2.59 -10.29
CA LYS A 63 -15.78 -2.43 -11.66
C LYS A 63 -14.27 -2.49 -11.78
N ILE A 64 -13.54 -2.32 -10.67
CA ILE A 64 -12.08 -2.30 -10.67
C ILE A 64 -11.61 -3.60 -10.04
N GLU A 65 -10.84 -4.40 -10.77
CA GLU A 65 -10.29 -5.66 -10.26
C GLU A 65 -9.19 -5.43 -9.23
N SER A 66 -8.29 -4.48 -9.52
CA SER A 66 -7.20 -4.11 -8.63
C SER A 66 -6.62 -2.75 -9.00
N ILE A 67 -5.87 -2.15 -8.07
CA ILE A 67 -5.06 -0.95 -8.33
C ILE A 67 -3.60 -1.30 -8.04
N VAL A 68 -2.73 -1.11 -9.01
CA VAL A 68 -1.31 -1.40 -8.88
C VAL A 68 -0.58 -0.09 -8.65
N TYR A 69 0.27 -0.03 -7.63
CA TYR A 69 1.15 1.10 -7.39
C TYR A 69 2.60 0.67 -7.53
N GLU A 70 3.37 1.49 -8.22
CA GLU A 70 4.82 1.42 -8.27
C GLU A 70 5.40 2.68 -7.64
N VAL A 71 6.24 2.50 -6.63
CA VAL A 71 6.87 3.58 -5.87
C VAL A 71 8.37 3.44 -5.99
N LYS A 72 9.01 4.53 -6.44
CA LYS A 72 10.45 4.65 -6.60
C LYS A 72 11.00 5.79 -5.76
N PHE A 73 12.10 5.50 -5.07
CA PHE A 73 12.82 6.42 -4.19
C PHE A 73 14.18 6.74 -4.84
N GLU A 74 14.44 8.02 -5.11
CA GLU A 74 15.69 8.51 -5.72
C GLU A 74 16.36 9.52 -4.78
N GLU A 75 17.63 9.28 -4.43
CA GLU A 75 18.40 10.20 -3.58
C GLU A 75 18.66 11.52 -4.30
N LEU A 76 18.54 12.64 -3.58
CA LEU A 76 18.77 13.99 -4.12
C LEU A 76 20.14 14.57 -3.73
N GLY A 77 20.98 13.81 -3.01
CA GLY A 77 22.33 14.22 -2.60
C GLY A 77 22.39 15.30 -1.49
N ASN A 78 21.24 15.81 -1.06
CA ASN A 78 21.10 16.82 0.01
C ASN A 78 20.55 16.25 1.33
N GLY A 79 20.61 14.92 1.49
CA GLY A 79 19.93 14.20 2.57
C GLY A 79 18.41 14.02 2.36
N GLY A 80 17.87 14.50 1.24
CA GLY A 80 16.49 14.30 0.82
C GLY A 80 16.32 13.19 -0.21
N CYS A 81 15.06 12.86 -0.50
CA CYS A 81 14.66 11.85 -1.46
C CYS A 81 13.51 12.37 -2.33
N LEU A 82 13.54 12.05 -3.62
CA LEU A 82 12.41 12.21 -4.54
C LEU A 82 11.62 10.89 -4.54
N ILE A 83 10.32 10.98 -4.26
CA ILE A 83 9.41 9.83 -4.30
C ILE A 83 8.56 9.95 -5.56
N LYS A 84 8.65 8.97 -6.45
CA LYS A 84 7.81 8.87 -7.65
C LYS A 84 6.78 7.76 -7.43
N ILE A 85 5.51 8.09 -7.63
CA ILE A 85 4.40 7.15 -7.49
C ILE A 85 3.70 7.05 -8.85
N THR A 86 3.55 5.84 -9.35
CA THR A 86 2.81 5.53 -10.59
C THR A 86 1.69 4.55 -10.24
N SER A 87 0.49 4.76 -10.80
CA SER A 87 -0.71 3.93 -10.61
C SER A 87 -1.29 3.50 -11.95
#